data_AF-A0A132Z4N4-F1
#
_entry.id   AF-A0A132Z4N4-F1
#
_cell.length_a   1.000
_cell.length_b   1.000
_cell.length_c   1.000
_cell.angle_alpha   90.00
_cell.angle_beta   90.00
_cell.angle_gamma   90.00
#
_symmetry.space_group_name_H-M   'P 1'
#
loop_
_entity.id
_entity.type
_entity.pdbx_description
1 polymer ?
#
loop_
_entity_poly.entity_id
_entity_poly.type
_entity_poly.pdbx_seq_one_letter_code
_entity_poly.pdbx_strand_id
1 'polypeptide(L)'
;MDKAEFTNFYWKYYLHLENEFINTTDFVMLDENNFKTFSIEYQKLLLAIGSECEIIFKELCGFDSSSNKSITDFKAVIKSSELMCLDNGVRVMNSLTLTSLKPFGDGWPEDTPDWWKIYNRVKHGRSSNYKEANLENVLYALASLYLLEEYLHKKVILEGEVDFISPESNLFTLSWERKHSSMQKVTFEKVDSNYVAPLIDFKEQEEI
;
A
#
# COMPACT_ATOMS: atom_id res chain seq x y z
N MET A 1 15.58 3.96 12.43
CA MET A 1 15.63 2.68 11.71
C MET A 1 16.60 2.74 10.55
N ASP A 2 17.39 1.70 10.33
CA ASP A 2 18.22 1.55 9.11
C ASP A 2 17.53 0.66 8.06
N LYS A 3 18.10 0.60 6.84
CA LYS A 3 17.52 -0.18 5.73
C LYS A 3 17.47 -1.69 6.01
N ALA A 4 18.43 -2.23 6.77
CA ALA A 4 18.47 -3.65 7.10
C ALA A 4 17.39 -4.00 8.12
N GLU A 5 17.18 -3.14 9.12
CA GLU A 5 16.09 -3.23 10.09
C GLU A 5 14.72 -3.15 9.39
N PHE A 6 14.53 -2.15 8.53
CA PHE A 6 13.33 -2.00 7.70
C PHE A 6 13.03 -3.28 6.90
N THR A 7 14.01 -3.76 6.14
CA THR A 7 13.85 -4.93 5.27
C THR A 7 13.51 -6.19 6.07
N ASN A 8 14.14 -6.38 7.23
CA ASN A 8 14.02 -7.63 7.98
C ASN A 8 12.80 -7.70 8.88
N PHE A 9 12.35 -6.57 9.44
CA PHE A 9 11.29 -6.57 10.45
C PHE A 9 9.98 -5.97 9.96
N TYR A 10 10.00 -5.06 8.99
CA TYR A 10 8.80 -4.39 8.48
C TYR A 10 8.39 -5.03 7.16
N TRP A 11 9.22 -4.88 6.11
CA TRP A 11 8.87 -5.36 4.77
C TRP A 11 8.63 -6.88 4.70
N LYS A 12 9.49 -7.69 5.33
CA LYS A 12 9.27 -9.14 5.40
C LYS A 12 7.98 -9.52 6.11
N TYR A 13 7.57 -8.75 7.12
CA TYR A 13 6.34 -9.01 7.85
C TYR A 13 5.11 -8.59 7.03
N TYR A 14 5.19 -7.45 6.33
CA TYR A 14 4.19 -7.08 5.32
C TYR A 14 4.00 -8.17 4.26
N LEU A 15 5.09 -8.70 3.67
CA LEU A 15 5.01 -9.78 2.69
C LEU A 15 4.40 -11.06 3.28
N HIS A 16 4.62 -11.34 4.56
CA HIS A 16 3.99 -12.47 5.24
C HIS A 16 2.46 -12.27 5.31
N LEU A 17 2.00 -11.10 5.75
CA LEU A 17 0.57 -10.75 5.82
C LEU A 17 -0.08 -10.73 4.42
N GLU A 18 0.64 -10.22 3.42
CA GLU A 18 0.20 -10.24 2.01
C GLU A 18 -0.02 -11.68 1.53
N ASN A 19 0.94 -12.57 1.75
CA ASN A 19 0.81 -13.97 1.33
C ASN A 19 -0.33 -14.68 2.07
N GLU A 20 -0.53 -14.40 3.36
CA GLU A 20 -1.69 -14.92 4.09
C GLU A 20 -3.02 -14.44 3.49
N PHE A 21 -3.11 -13.17 3.08
CA PHE A 21 -4.28 -12.66 2.36
C PHE A 21 -4.45 -13.33 1.00
N ILE A 22 -3.39 -13.45 0.20
CA ILE A 22 -3.44 -14.12 -1.12
C ILE A 22 -3.95 -15.56 -0.98
N ASN A 23 -3.51 -16.31 0.04
CA ASN A 23 -4.00 -17.67 0.28
C ASN A 23 -5.51 -17.74 0.55
N THR A 24 -6.12 -16.66 1.07
CA THR A 24 -7.59 -16.63 1.22
C THR A 24 -8.31 -16.55 -0.11
N THR A 25 -7.66 -16.01 -1.15
CA THR A 25 -8.24 -15.82 -2.48
C THR A 25 -8.48 -17.12 -3.25
N ASP A 26 -7.79 -18.20 -2.85
CA ASP A 26 -8.03 -19.56 -3.35
C ASP A 26 -9.44 -20.08 -3.00
N PHE A 27 -10.04 -19.55 -1.92
CA PHE A 27 -11.36 -19.96 -1.43
C PHE A 27 -12.41 -18.87 -1.62
N VAL A 28 -12.01 -17.61 -1.54
CA VAL A 28 -12.88 -16.44 -1.70
C VAL A 28 -12.26 -15.52 -2.73
N MET A 29 -12.69 -15.66 -3.98
CA MET A 29 -12.18 -14.87 -5.09
C MET A 29 -12.21 -13.37 -4.78
N LEU A 30 -11.11 -12.67 -5.09
CA LEU A 30 -11.01 -11.23 -5.02
C LEU A 30 -11.92 -10.58 -6.08
N ASP A 31 -13.17 -10.36 -5.69
CA ASP A 31 -14.22 -9.80 -6.52
C ASP A 31 -15.19 -8.99 -5.65
N GLU A 32 -15.73 -7.90 -6.19
CA GLU A 32 -16.65 -7.01 -5.49
C GLU A 32 -17.88 -7.74 -4.93
N ASN A 33 -18.36 -8.78 -5.61
CA ASN A 33 -19.49 -9.58 -5.13
C ASN A 33 -19.18 -10.33 -3.83
N ASN A 34 -17.90 -10.60 -3.56
CA ASN A 34 -17.42 -11.30 -2.37
C ASN A 34 -16.97 -10.36 -1.24
N PHE A 35 -16.99 -9.04 -1.42
CA PHE A 35 -16.45 -8.07 -0.46
C PHE A 35 -16.98 -8.20 0.96
N LYS A 36 -18.26 -8.57 1.11
CA LYS A 36 -18.89 -8.76 2.43
C LYS A 36 -18.65 -10.15 3.02
N THR A 37 -17.89 -11.02 2.36
CA THR A 37 -17.52 -12.35 2.89
C THR A 37 -16.58 -12.19 4.07
N PHE A 38 -17.02 -12.66 5.23
CA PHE A 38 -16.27 -12.62 6.48
C PHE A 38 -15.76 -14.01 6.86
N SER A 39 -14.66 -14.06 7.60
CA SER A 39 -14.07 -15.31 8.08
C SER A 39 -13.22 -15.07 9.33
N ILE A 40 -12.89 -16.14 10.03
CA ILE A 40 -11.93 -16.06 11.14
C ILE A 40 -10.54 -15.64 10.66
N GLU A 41 -10.15 -16.05 9.44
CA GLU A 41 -8.89 -15.65 8.81
C GLU A 41 -8.87 -14.15 8.51
N TYR A 42 -9.97 -13.58 8.01
CA TYR A 42 -10.09 -12.13 7.80
C TYR A 42 -10.07 -11.37 9.11
N GLN A 43 -10.62 -11.91 10.19
CA GLN A 43 -10.53 -11.31 11.52
C GLN A 43 -9.09 -11.32 12.06
N LYS A 44 -8.38 -12.43 11.89
CA LYS A 44 -6.95 -12.55 12.24
C LYS A 44 -6.13 -11.51 11.48
N LEU A 45 -6.29 -11.47 10.15
CA LEU A 45 -5.58 -10.55 9.26
C LEU A 45 -5.89 -9.08 9.59
N LEU A 46 -7.16 -8.70 9.70
CA LEU A 46 -7.55 -7.32 9.98
C LEU A 46 -6.91 -6.80 11.28
N LEU A 47 -6.89 -7.63 12.33
CA LEU A 47 -6.30 -7.26 13.61
C LEU A 47 -4.76 -7.16 13.54
N ALA A 48 -4.11 -8.11 12.86
CA ALA A 48 -2.66 -8.10 12.67
C ALA A 48 -2.20 -6.88 11.84
N ILE A 49 -2.84 -6.67 10.68
CA ILE A 49 -2.56 -5.55 9.77
C ILE A 49 -2.84 -4.21 10.45
N GLY A 50 -3.98 -4.07 11.13
CA GLY A 50 -4.31 -2.81 11.81
C GLY A 50 -3.34 -2.48 12.95
N SER A 51 -2.87 -3.49 13.68
CA SER A 51 -1.82 -3.31 14.69
C SER A 51 -0.48 -2.91 14.07
N GLU A 52 -0.13 -3.47 12.91
CA GLU A 52 1.10 -3.11 12.21
C GLU A 52 1.03 -1.68 11.67
N CYS A 53 -0.12 -1.27 11.13
CA CYS A 53 -0.35 0.12 10.74
C CYS A 53 -0.15 1.09 11.93
N GLU A 54 -0.61 0.75 13.14
CA GLU A 54 -0.35 1.56 14.35
C GLU A 54 1.15 1.70 14.63
N ILE A 55 1.94 0.64 14.45
CA ILE A 55 3.40 0.65 14.65
C ILE A 55 4.08 1.53 13.61
N ILE A 56 3.79 1.32 12.33
CA ILE A 56 4.42 2.10 11.25
C ILE A 56 4.03 3.57 11.32
N PHE A 57 2.77 3.89 11.68
CA PHE A 57 2.38 5.28 11.92
C PHE A 57 3.19 5.95 13.02
N LYS A 58 3.48 5.25 14.12
CA LYS A 58 4.33 5.79 15.19
C LYS A 58 5.73 6.09 14.67
N GLU A 59 6.34 5.14 13.96
CA GLU A 59 7.67 5.31 13.38
C GLU A 59 7.70 6.49 12.39
N LEU A 60 6.74 6.53 11.47
CA LEU A 60 6.59 7.60 10.48
C LEU A 60 6.39 8.97 11.14
N CYS A 61 5.63 9.05 12.23
CA CYS A 61 5.38 10.30 12.95
C CYS A 61 6.47 10.65 13.98
N GLY A 62 7.47 9.79 14.18
CA GLY A 62 8.53 9.98 15.18
C GLY A 62 8.03 9.85 16.63
N PHE A 63 6.99 9.07 16.87
CA PHE A 63 6.48 8.79 18.21
C PHE A 63 7.20 7.60 18.84
N ASP A 64 7.36 7.63 20.16
CA ASP A 64 7.89 6.49 20.91
C ASP A 64 6.98 5.26 20.78
N SER A 65 7.60 4.09 20.63
CA SER A 65 6.89 2.81 20.45
C SER A 65 5.88 2.51 21.57
N SER A 66 6.20 2.87 22.81
CA SER A 66 5.36 2.66 24.00
C SER A 66 4.23 3.67 24.16
N SER A 67 4.23 4.73 23.36
CA SER A 67 3.23 5.79 23.46
C SER A 67 1.84 5.33 23.01
N ASN A 68 0.81 5.77 23.72
CA ASN A 68 -0.58 5.53 23.33
C ASN A 68 -1.00 6.65 22.37
N LYS A 69 -1.05 6.35 21.07
CA LYS A 69 -1.41 7.28 20.00
C LYS A 69 -2.63 6.80 19.24
N SER A 70 -3.45 7.76 18.84
CA SER A 70 -4.65 7.56 18.04
C SER A 70 -4.42 8.04 16.62
N ILE A 71 -5.34 7.70 15.72
CA ILE A 71 -5.28 8.22 14.35
C ILE A 71 -5.36 9.76 14.29
N THR A 72 -6.00 10.40 15.28
CA THR A 72 -6.03 11.86 15.36
C THR A 72 -4.64 12.44 15.57
N ASP A 73 -3.81 11.79 16.39
CA ASP A 73 -2.41 12.20 16.62
C ASP A 73 -1.59 12.05 15.34
N PHE A 74 -1.73 10.91 14.64
CA PHE A 74 -1.02 10.66 13.38
C PHE A 74 -1.42 11.69 12.31
N LYS A 75 -2.73 11.93 12.14
CA LYS A 75 -3.25 12.91 11.17
C LYS A 75 -2.71 14.33 11.44
N ALA A 76 -2.58 14.73 12.71
CA ALA A 76 -2.02 16.04 13.05
C ALA A 76 -0.57 16.20 12.54
N VAL A 77 0.28 15.19 12.76
CA VAL A 77 1.67 15.21 12.30
C VAL A 77 1.75 15.16 10.78
N ILE A 78 0.96 14.29 10.15
CA ILE A 78 0.89 14.12 8.69
C ILE A 78 0.55 15.44 8.01
N LYS A 79 -0.44 16.18 8.54
CA LYS A 79 -0.81 17.51 8.04
C LYS A 79 0.30 18.54 8.22
N SER A 80 0.96 18.57 9.38
CA SER A 80 1.97 19.61 9.69
C SER A 80 3.31 19.40 8.99
N SER A 81 3.63 18.16 8.60
CA SER A 81 4.94 17.79 8.07
C SER A 81 4.93 17.48 6.56
N GLU A 82 3.78 17.61 5.89
CA GLU A 82 3.57 17.12 4.53
C GLU A 82 4.01 15.66 4.36
N LEU A 83 3.96 14.87 5.43
CA LEU A 83 4.25 13.44 5.35
C LEU A 83 3.10 12.75 4.60
N MET A 84 3.39 11.76 3.76
CA MET A 84 2.37 11.02 3.00
C MET A 84 1.49 11.86 2.03
N CYS A 85 2.01 12.98 1.51
CA CYS A 85 1.22 13.97 0.76
C CYS A 85 1.07 13.72 -0.76
N LEU A 86 1.74 12.72 -1.33
CA LEU A 86 1.89 12.63 -2.79
C LEU A 86 0.74 11.91 -3.51
N ASP A 87 0.31 10.74 -3.05
CA ASP A 87 -0.77 10.00 -3.69
C ASP A 87 -1.24 8.86 -2.77
N ASN A 88 -2.56 8.69 -2.65
CA ASN A 88 -3.22 7.67 -1.86
C ASN A 88 -3.67 6.49 -2.73
N GLY A 89 -3.30 6.45 -4.02
CA GLY A 89 -3.68 5.39 -4.94
C GLY A 89 -2.76 4.18 -4.86
N VAL A 90 -3.35 2.99 -4.96
CA VAL A 90 -2.63 1.78 -5.31
C VAL A 90 -3.36 1.05 -6.42
N ARG A 91 -2.61 0.41 -7.32
CA ARG A 91 -3.16 -0.52 -8.29
C ARG A 91 -3.21 -1.91 -7.67
N VAL A 92 -4.29 -2.62 -7.91
CA VAL A 92 -4.49 -4.00 -7.46
C VAL A 92 -4.11 -4.92 -8.61
N MET A 93 -3.15 -5.80 -8.34
CA MET A 93 -2.70 -6.83 -9.27
C MET A 93 -3.59 -8.06 -9.13
N ASN A 94 -3.71 -8.85 -10.20
CA ASN A 94 -4.41 -10.14 -10.19
C ASN A 94 -5.89 -10.07 -9.78
N SER A 95 -6.54 -8.93 -10.04
CA SER A 95 -7.98 -8.72 -9.83
C SER A 95 -8.68 -8.53 -11.18
N LEU A 96 -9.88 -9.11 -11.34
CA LEU A 96 -10.65 -9.02 -12.59
C LEU A 96 -11.45 -7.72 -12.70
N THR A 97 -11.95 -7.22 -11.58
CA THR A 97 -12.94 -6.12 -11.54
C THR A 97 -12.33 -4.87 -10.90
N LEU A 98 -11.55 -5.03 -9.84
CA LEU A 98 -10.91 -3.93 -9.13
C LEU A 98 -9.49 -3.69 -9.65
N THR A 99 -9.25 -2.55 -10.31
CA THR A 99 -7.92 -2.20 -10.86
C THR A 99 -7.13 -1.23 -9.99
N SER A 100 -7.82 -0.43 -9.17
CA SER A 100 -7.20 0.54 -8.27
C SER A 100 -8.08 0.81 -7.05
N LEU A 101 -7.45 1.24 -5.96
CA LEU A 101 -8.14 1.65 -4.75
C LEU A 101 -7.40 2.80 -4.06
N LYS A 102 -8.11 3.54 -3.21
CA LYS A 102 -7.56 4.56 -2.32
C LYS A 102 -7.75 4.12 -0.87
N PRO A 103 -6.78 3.48 -0.22
CA PRO A 103 -7.04 2.76 1.01
C PRO A 103 -7.26 3.72 2.20
N PHE A 104 -6.73 4.95 2.16
CA PHE A 104 -7.07 5.98 3.15
C PHE A 104 -8.34 6.80 2.82
N GLY A 105 -8.96 6.58 1.66
CA GLY A 105 -10.13 7.34 1.18
C GLY A 105 -9.81 8.72 0.58
N ASP A 106 -10.80 9.37 -0.03
CA ASP A 106 -10.62 10.67 -0.69
C ASP A 106 -10.38 11.84 0.28
N GLY A 107 -10.91 11.73 1.51
CA GLY A 107 -10.80 12.76 2.53
C GLY A 107 -9.51 12.71 3.35
N TRP A 108 -8.57 11.81 3.08
CA TRP A 108 -7.33 11.72 3.85
C TRP A 108 -6.43 12.96 3.61
N PRO A 109 -5.80 13.56 4.65
CA PRO A 109 -5.79 13.18 6.06
C PRO A 109 -6.81 13.91 6.95
N GLU A 110 -7.83 14.56 6.38
CA GLU A 110 -8.92 15.17 7.17
C GLU A 110 -9.78 14.08 7.82
N ASP A 111 -10.21 13.11 7.02
CA ASP A 111 -11.05 12.01 7.44
C ASP A 111 -10.27 10.83 7.98
N THR A 112 -10.95 10.05 8.82
CA THR A 112 -10.45 8.76 9.29
C THR A 112 -10.85 7.69 8.27
N PRO A 113 -9.92 6.84 7.79
CA PRO A 113 -10.22 5.75 6.87
C PRO A 113 -11.24 4.78 7.47
N ASP A 114 -12.13 4.25 6.63
CA ASP A 114 -13.20 3.39 7.11
C ASP A 114 -12.68 2.06 7.66
N TRP A 115 -11.66 1.48 7.03
CA TRP A 115 -11.02 0.26 7.53
C TRP A 115 -10.44 0.47 8.94
N TRP A 116 -9.93 1.66 9.27
CA TRP A 116 -9.40 1.96 10.61
C TRP A 116 -10.51 1.99 11.66
N LYS A 117 -11.67 2.59 11.33
CA LYS A 117 -12.85 2.59 12.21
C LYS A 117 -13.31 1.16 12.47
N ILE A 118 -13.35 0.34 11.43
CA ILE A 118 -13.77 -1.06 11.47
C ILE A 118 -12.78 -1.89 12.30
N TYR A 119 -11.49 -1.78 12.04
CA TYR A 119 -10.43 -2.41 12.81
C TYR A 119 -10.59 -2.12 14.31
N ASN A 120 -10.80 -0.86 14.71
CA ASN A 120 -11.00 -0.53 16.13
C ASN A 120 -12.27 -1.14 16.72
N ARG A 121 -13.38 -1.17 15.96
CA ARG A 121 -14.61 -1.86 16.40
C ARG A 121 -14.38 -3.36 16.59
N VAL A 122 -13.66 -4.01 15.69
CA VAL A 122 -13.32 -5.44 15.80
C VAL A 122 -12.36 -5.69 16.97
N LYS A 123 -11.35 -4.84 17.16
CA LYS A 123 -10.38 -4.89 18.27
C LYS A 123 -11.06 -4.82 19.64
N HIS A 124 -12.05 -3.95 19.80
CA HIS A 124 -12.76 -3.75 21.07
C HIS A 124 -14.05 -4.57 21.21
N GLY A 125 -14.49 -5.27 20.16
CA GLY A 125 -15.80 -5.93 20.12
C GLY A 125 -15.84 -7.15 19.22
N ARG A 126 -14.88 -8.07 19.37
CA ARG A 126 -14.67 -9.25 18.50
C ARG A 126 -15.94 -10.04 18.17
N SER A 127 -16.73 -10.41 19.18
CA SER A 127 -17.93 -11.24 19.03
C SER A 127 -19.11 -10.50 18.39
N SER A 128 -19.16 -9.18 18.54
CA SER A 128 -20.25 -8.35 18.03
C SER A 128 -19.98 -7.86 16.61
N ASN A 129 -18.71 -7.70 16.24
CA ASN A 129 -18.28 -7.05 15.00
C ASN A 129 -17.56 -8.00 14.02
N TYR A 130 -17.56 -9.33 14.26
CA TYR A 130 -16.81 -10.29 13.43
C TYR A 130 -17.14 -10.24 11.93
N LYS A 131 -18.39 -9.88 11.56
CA LYS A 131 -18.79 -9.73 10.14
C LYS A 131 -18.14 -8.53 9.44
N GLU A 132 -17.67 -7.56 10.20
CA GLU A 132 -16.92 -6.43 9.63
C GLU A 132 -15.48 -6.83 9.27
N ALA A 133 -14.97 -7.94 9.81
CA ALA A 133 -13.74 -8.54 9.34
C ALA A 133 -14.01 -9.37 8.07
N ASN A 134 -14.17 -8.67 6.96
CA ASN A 134 -14.49 -9.21 5.65
C ASN A 134 -13.40 -8.88 4.62
N LEU A 135 -13.49 -9.53 3.46
CA LEU A 135 -12.54 -9.40 2.35
C LEU A 135 -12.20 -7.94 2.03
N GLU A 136 -13.21 -7.07 1.88
CA GLU A 136 -13.02 -5.66 1.53
C GLU A 136 -12.22 -4.90 2.59
N ASN A 137 -12.62 -5.02 3.86
CA ASN A 137 -11.95 -4.28 4.93
C ASN A 137 -10.51 -4.75 5.15
N VAL A 138 -10.25 -6.05 4.96
CA VAL A 138 -8.88 -6.59 5.00
C VAL A 138 -8.06 -6.10 3.81
N LEU A 139 -8.62 -6.10 2.60
CA LEU A 139 -7.95 -5.59 1.39
C LEU A 139 -7.55 -4.12 1.55
N TYR A 140 -8.47 -3.27 2.02
CA TYR A 140 -8.20 -1.85 2.25
C TYR A 140 -7.16 -1.63 3.35
N ALA A 141 -7.24 -2.39 4.46
CA ALA A 141 -6.24 -2.31 5.52
C ALA A 141 -4.84 -2.75 5.02
N LEU A 142 -4.76 -3.84 4.25
CA LEU A 142 -3.50 -4.36 3.71
C LEU A 142 -2.87 -3.40 2.70
N ALA A 143 -3.69 -2.78 1.84
CA ALA A 143 -3.20 -1.78 0.91
C ALA A 143 -2.76 -0.49 1.62
N SER A 144 -3.43 -0.10 2.71
CA SER A 144 -2.94 0.98 3.57
C SER A 144 -1.59 0.63 4.19
N LEU A 145 -1.40 -0.60 4.66
CA LEU A 145 -0.12 -1.06 5.19
C LEU A 145 0.98 -1.01 4.12
N TYR A 146 0.70 -1.49 2.91
CA TYR A 146 1.62 -1.39 1.77
C TYR A 146 2.06 0.07 1.51
N LEU A 147 1.13 1.02 1.47
CA LEU A 147 1.47 2.43 1.30
C LEU A 147 2.34 2.96 2.44
N LEU A 148 2.04 2.60 3.69
CA LEU A 148 2.83 3.01 4.85
C LEU A 148 4.26 2.47 4.78
N GLU A 149 4.42 1.21 4.39
CA GLU A 149 5.73 0.58 4.17
C GLU A 149 6.53 1.31 3.08
N GLU A 150 5.89 1.71 1.98
CA GLU A 150 6.53 2.48 0.90
C GLU A 150 6.97 3.88 1.37
N TYR A 151 6.18 4.54 2.23
CA TYR A 151 6.60 5.80 2.85
C TYR A 151 7.75 5.61 3.85
N LEU A 152 7.73 4.51 4.61
CA LEU A 152 8.80 4.18 5.54
C LEU A 152 10.09 3.85 4.78
N HIS A 153 10.01 3.10 3.69
CA HIS A 153 11.12 2.82 2.79
C HIS A 153 11.77 4.12 2.28
N LYS A 154 10.95 5.07 1.80
CA LYS A 154 11.43 6.38 1.34
C LYS A 154 12.20 7.16 2.41
N LYS A 155 11.90 6.94 3.70
CA LYS A 155 12.62 7.57 4.82
C LYS A 155 13.97 6.91 5.13
N VAL A 156 14.12 5.62 4.86
CA VAL A 156 15.34 4.85 5.23
C VAL A 156 16.35 4.73 4.09
N ILE A 157 15.94 4.95 2.84
CA ILE A 157 16.87 4.94 1.70
C ILE A 157 17.75 6.19 1.66
N LEU A 158 18.99 6.02 1.21
CA LEU A 158 19.93 7.12 0.97
C LEU A 158 19.78 7.68 -0.45
N GLU A 159 20.25 8.92 -0.64
CA GLU A 159 20.26 9.55 -1.96
C GLU A 159 21.07 8.71 -2.96
N GLY A 160 20.49 8.43 -4.13
CA GLY A 160 21.11 7.63 -5.19
C GLY A 160 20.87 6.12 -5.09
N GLU A 161 20.21 5.63 -4.03
CA GLU A 161 19.78 4.23 -3.98
C GLU A 161 18.51 3.98 -4.81
N VAL A 162 18.31 2.70 -5.17
CA VAL A 162 17.07 2.24 -5.81
C VAL A 162 15.87 2.50 -4.90
N ASP A 163 14.80 3.05 -5.47
CA ASP A 163 13.60 3.49 -4.74
C ASP A 163 12.45 2.47 -4.79
N PHE A 164 12.74 1.22 -5.16
CA PHE A 164 11.83 0.09 -5.03
C PHE A 164 12.35 -0.93 -4.00
N ILE A 165 11.42 -1.61 -3.33
CA ILE A 165 11.73 -2.65 -2.35
C ILE A 165 11.79 -4.00 -3.05
N SER A 166 12.71 -4.88 -2.65
CA SER A 166 12.85 -6.23 -3.22
C SER A 166 12.79 -7.30 -2.13
N PRO A 167 11.99 -8.39 -2.30
CA PRO A 167 11.06 -8.62 -3.42
C PRO A 167 9.87 -7.63 -3.37
N GLU A 168 9.25 -7.37 -4.52
CA GLU A 168 8.10 -6.47 -4.60
C GLU A 168 6.82 -7.16 -4.14
N SER A 169 5.82 -6.35 -3.75
CA SER A 169 4.45 -6.82 -3.49
C SER A 169 3.88 -7.55 -4.72
N ASN A 170 3.21 -8.67 -4.47
CA ASN A 170 2.51 -9.44 -5.51
C ASN A 170 1.09 -8.93 -5.77
N LEU A 171 0.50 -8.23 -4.79
CA LEU A 171 -0.89 -7.79 -4.84
C LEU A 171 -1.03 -6.30 -5.21
N PHE A 172 -0.04 -5.46 -4.90
CA PHE A 172 -0.14 -4.02 -5.10
C PHE A 172 1.04 -3.44 -5.86
N THR A 173 0.75 -2.38 -6.62
CA THR A 173 1.77 -1.47 -7.15
C THR A 173 1.36 -0.02 -6.89
N LEU A 174 2.34 0.87 -6.77
CA LEU A 174 2.07 2.30 -6.61
C LEU A 174 1.34 2.84 -7.86
N SER A 175 0.36 3.73 -7.68
CA SER A 175 -0.29 4.38 -8.83
C SER A 175 0.62 5.37 -9.55
N TRP A 176 1.61 5.92 -8.86
CA TRP A 176 2.58 6.90 -9.38
C TRP A 176 3.91 6.27 -9.78
N GLU A 177 4.72 7.03 -10.52
CA GLU A 177 6.00 6.60 -11.05
C GLU A 177 7.13 6.65 -10.00
N ARG A 178 8.00 5.64 -10.03
CA ARG A 178 9.28 5.60 -9.32
C ARG A 178 10.41 6.06 -10.24
N LYS A 179 11.54 6.48 -9.67
CA LYS A 179 12.77 6.76 -10.45
C LYS A 179 13.37 5.48 -11.01
N HIS A 180 13.26 4.37 -10.30
CA HIS A 180 13.77 3.07 -10.72
C HIS A 180 12.64 2.04 -10.83
N SER A 181 12.79 1.14 -11.79
CA SER A 181 11.89 0.01 -12.02
C SER A 181 12.67 -1.30 -12.02
N SER A 182 12.11 -2.34 -11.42
CA SER A 182 12.69 -3.68 -11.46
C SER A 182 12.68 -4.23 -12.88
N MET A 183 13.78 -4.85 -13.31
CA MET A 183 13.83 -5.52 -14.63
C MET A 183 12.80 -6.64 -14.76
N GLN A 184 12.34 -7.23 -13.65
CA GLN A 184 11.31 -8.27 -13.67
C GLN A 184 9.93 -7.74 -14.10
N LYS A 185 9.71 -6.43 -14.00
CA LYS A 185 8.45 -5.76 -14.39
C LYS A 185 8.54 -5.06 -15.75
N VAL A 186 9.69 -5.13 -16.44
CA VAL A 186 9.88 -4.53 -17.76
C VAL A 186 9.57 -5.57 -18.84
N THR A 187 8.46 -5.36 -19.57
CA THR A 187 8.15 -6.13 -20.78
C THR A 187 8.84 -5.49 -21.98
N PHE A 188 9.67 -6.25 -22.68
CA PHE A 188 10.24 -5.82 -23.96
C PHE A 188 9.35 -6.33 -25.09
N GLU A 189 8.79 -5.43 -25.88
CA GLU A 189 8.28 -5.81 -27.20
C GLU A 189 9.47 -5.92 -28.15
N LYS A 190 9.60 -7.09 -28.80
CA LYS A 190 10.57 -7.24 -29.88
C LYS A 190 10.07 -6.40 -31.05
N VAL A 191 10.71 -5.25 -31.27
CA VAL A 191 10.45 -4.40 -32.44
C VAL A 191 10.75 -5.22 -33.70
N ASP A 192 9.87 -5.12 -34.71
CA ASP A 192 10.10 -5.73 -36.02
C ASP A 192 11.49 -5.31 -36.53
N SER A 193 12.32 -6.27 -36.95
CA SER A 193 13.63 -6.01 -37.53
C SER A 193 13.59 -5.12 -38.77
N ASN A 194 12.41 -5.00 -39.41
CA ASN A 194 12.17 -4.13 -40.56
C ASN A 194 11.58 -2.76 -40.16
N TYR A 195 11.38 -2.48 -38.87
CA TYR A 195 10.91 -1.18 -38.42
C TYR A 195 11.96 -0.11 -38.73
N VAL A 196 11.59 0.84 -39.59
CA VAL A 196 12.34 2.05 -39.83
C VAL A 196 11.63 3.16 -39.07
N ALA A 197 12.29 3.71 -38.04
CA ALA A 197 11.76 4.85 -37.32
C ALA A 197 11.53 6.01 -38.31
N PRO A 198 10.35 6.65 -38.30
CA PRO A 198 10.12 7.81 -39.16
C PRO A 198 11.11 8.91 -38.79
N LEU A 199 11.66 9.57 -39.81
CA LEU A 199 12.50 10.76 -39.63
C LEU A 199 11.65 11.85 -38.96
N ILE A 200 12.04 12.26 -37.76
CA ILE A 200 11.47 13.42 -37.09
C ILE A 200 12.02 14.64 -37.83
N ASP A 201 11.16 15.32 -38.58
CA ASP A 201 11.48 16.60 -39.22
C ASP A 201 11.49 17.69 -38.14
N PHE A 202 12.67 17.97 -37.58
CA PHE A 202 12.89 19.15 -36.75
C PHE A 202 12.85 20.38 -37.66
N LYS A 203 11.65 20.81 -38.04
CA LYS A 203 11.50 22.18 -38.52
C LYS A 203 11.84 23.09 -37.36
N GLU A 204 12.99 23.73 -37.48
CA GLU A 204 13.41 24.88 -36.69
C GLU A 204 12.20 25.80 -36.51
N GLN A 205 11.76 25.97 -35.26
CA GLN A 205 10.99 27.14 -34.88
C GLN A 205 11.96 28.32 -34.99
N GLU A 206 12.08 28.88 -36.19
CA GLU A 206 12.63 30.22 -36.35
C GLU A 206 11.67 31.22 -35.67
N GLU A 207 12.26 31.97 -34.75
CA GLU A 207 11.68 33.11 -34.03
C GLU A 207 11.02 34.12 -34.98
N ILE A 208 9.81 34.58 -34.63
CA ILE A 208 9.38 35.99 -34.75
C ILE A 208 8.50 36.34 -33.55
#